data_AF-A0A6S7G9Y6-F1
#
_entry.id   AF-A0A6S7G9Y6-F1
#
_cell.length_a   1.000
_cell.length_b   1.000
_cell.length_c   1.000
_cell.angle_alpha   90.00
_cell.angle_beta   90.00
_cell.angle_gamma   90.00
#
_symmetry.space_group_name_H-M   'P 1'
#
loop_
_entity.id
_entity.type
_entity.pdbx_description
1 polymer ?
#
loop_
_entity_poly.entity_id
_entity_poly.type
_entity_poly.pdbx_seq_one_letter_code
_entity_poly.pdbx_strand_id
1 'polypeptide(L)'
;MAKLCQINRVKDSFDRDSLRLIINALVMSKLYYCSTVWSNTSATNIKKLRAVQNFACRILTNTGRYDHVTPSLRAIRWLPVEEHLKFRETLITHKCMKGLAPPYLSKLFIKRIEIHDLNTRNNKALHIPQHKTVSGQRTFYYRAVKFWNDLDEDLKKLPWKSFETELKKMLNNN
;
A
#
# COMPACT_ATOMS: atom_id res chain seq x y z
N MET A 1 19.73 -6.32 2.94
CA MET A 1 20.50 -5.22 3.57
C MET A 1 21.83 -4.95 2.89
N ALA A 2 22.61 -5.98 2.51
CA ALA A 2 23.92 -5.83 1.86
C ALA A 2 23.94 -4.84 0.66
N LYS A 3 22.93 -4.91 -0.23
CA LYS A 3 22.81 -4.00 -1.39
C LYS A 3 22.70 -2.52 -1.01
N LEU A 4 21.92 -2.18 0.02
CA LEU A 4 21.78 -0.79 0.46
C LEU A 4 23.09 -0.26 1.08
N CYS A 5 23.80 -1.11 1.83
CA CYS A 5 25.12 -0.76 2.36
C CYS A 5 26.13 -0.49 1.24
N GLN A 6 26.11 -1.30 0.17
CA GLN A 6 26.95 -1.07 -1.01
C GLN A 6 26.58 0.25 -1.69
N ILE A 7 25.29 0.48 -1.97
CA ILE A 7 24.81 1.75 -2.57
C ILE A 7 25.24 2.95 -1.73
N ASN A 8 25.11 2.89 -0.40
CA ASN A 8 25.51 3.98 0.49
C ASN A 8 27.00 4.33 0.40
N ARG A 9 27.88 3.36 0.11
CA ARG A 9 29.33 3.61 -0.02
C ARG A 9 29.70 4.37 -1.29
N VAL A 10 28.92 4.18 -2.36
CA VAL A 10 29.15 4.79 -3.67
C VAL A 10 28.14 5.89 -3.98
N LYS A 11 27.33 6.31 -3.01
CA LYS A 11 26.21 7.24 -3.23
C LYS A 11 26.66 8.59 -3.80
N ASP A 12 27.84 9.04 -3.40
CA ASP A 12 28.40 10.34 -3.80
C ASP A 12 28.94 10.33 -5.24
N SER A 13 29.00 9.13 -5.87
CA SER A 13 29.36 8.97 -7.28
C SER A 13 28.16 9.13 -8.23
N PHE A 14 26.93 9.28 -7.71
CA PHE A 14 25.71 9.39 -8.52
C PHE A 14 24.99 10.70 -8.27
N ASP A 15 24.31 11.22 -9.31
CA ASP A 15 23.31 12.26 -9.12
C ASP A 15 22.09 11.73 -8.36
N ARG A 16 21.30 12.65 -7.82
CA ARG A 16 20.14 12.32 -6.97
C ARG A 16 19.09 11.48 -7.70
N ASP A 17 18.87 11.72 -8.98
CA ASP A 17 17.84 11.02 -9.74
C ASP A 17 18.30 9.62 -10.15
N SER A 18 19.56 9.45 -10.55
CA SER A 18 20.18 8.13 -10.73
C SER A 18 20.17 7.33 -9.44
N LEU A 19 20.53 7.93 -8.30
CA LEU A 19 20.49 7.24 -7.01
C LEU A 19 19.07 6.78 -6.65
N ARG A 20 18.06 7.64 -6.89
CA ARG A 20 16.64 7.28 -6.73
C ARG A 20 16.27 6.11 -7.63
N LEU A 21 16.67 6.14 -8.90
CA LEU A 21 16.40 5.07 -9.86
C LEU A 21 17.03 3.74 -9.41
N ILE A 22 18.30 3.75 -9.01
CA ILE A 22 19.02 2.57 -8.53
C ILE A 22 18.33 1.96 -7.30
N ILE A 23 17.99 2.79 -6.31
CA ILE A 23 17.28 2.33 -5.11
C ILE A 23 15.91 1.74 -5.47
N ASN A 24 15.16 2.41 -6.35
CA ASN A 24 13.85 1.91 -6.78
C ASN A 24 13.97 0.57 -7.50
N ALA A 25 14.91 0.46 -8.44
CA ALA A 25 15.11 -0.72 -9.28
C ALA A 25 15.65 -1.93 -8.49
N LEU A 26 16.56 -1.72 -7.53
CA LEU A 26 17.23 -2.82 -6.82
C LEU A 26 16.58 -3.18 -5.48
N VAL A 27 15.94 -2.23 -4.82
CA VAL A 27 15.41 -2.37 -3.46
C VAL A 27 13.89 -2.33 -3.45
N MET A 28 13.29 -1.24 -3.93
CA MET A 28 11.84 -1.07 -3.85
C MET A 28 11.08 -2.07 -4.71
N SER A 29 11.62 -2.41 -5.89
CA SER A 29 11.06 -3.45 -6.76
C SER A 29 10.92 -4.80 -6.04
N LYS A 30 11.91 -5.18 -5.23
CA LYS A 30 11.91 -6.42 -4.44
C LYS A 30 11.07 -6.29 -3.18
N LEU A 31 11.14 -5.14 -2.51
CA LEU A 31 10.39 -4.89 -1.28
C LEU A 31 8.88 -4.93 -1.54
N TYR A 32 8.42 -4.37 -2.66
CA TYR A 32 7.00 -4.35 -3.02
C TYR A 32 6.57 -5.44 -4.00
N TYR A 33 7.47 -6.36 -4.34
CA TYR A 33 7.11 -7.52 -5.13
C TYR A 33 6.06 -8.35 -4.38
N CYS A 34 4.95 -8.67 -5.07
CA CYS A 34 3.81 -9.42 -4.52
C CYS A 34 3.34 -8.90 -3.15
N SER A 35 3.37 -7.58 -2.94
CA SER A 35 3.11 -6.99 -1.62
C SER A 35 1.76 -7.35 -1.04
N THR A 36 0.76 -7.54 -1.90
CA THR A 36 -0.61 -7.93 -1.53
C THR A 36 -0.73 -9.36 -1.02
N VAL A 37 0.25 -10.22 -1.31
CA VAL A 37 0.29 -11.61 -0.83
C VAL A 37 0.88 -11.67 0.57
N TRP A 38 2.05 -11.05 0.78
CA TRP A 38 2.74 -11.13 2.07
C TRP A 38 2.28 -10.09 3.08
N SER A 39 1.47 -9.09 2.70
CA SER A 39 0.95 -8.04 3.58
C SER A 39 0.14 -8.55 4.78
N ASN A 40 -0.31 -9.82 4.75
CA ASN A 40 -0.89 -10.53 5.90
C ASN A 40 0.14 -10.83 7.02
N THR A 41 1.42 -10.48 6.84
CA THR A 41 2.48 -10.76 7.82
C THR A 41 2.37 -9.95 9.12
N SER A 42 3.18 -10.29 10.12
CA SER A 42 3.12 -9.68 11.45
C SER A 42 3.61 -8.24 11.43
N ALA A 43 3.14 -7.44 12.40
CA ALA A 43 3.65 -6.10 12.63
C ALA A 43 5.18 -6.08 12.84
N THR A 44 5.75 -7.14 13.42
CA THR A 44 7.21 -7.29 13.58
C THR A 44 7.93 -7.38 12.24
N ASN A 45 7.39 -8.11 11.26
CA ASN A 45 7.96 -8.20 9.93
C ASN A 45 7.76 -6.91 9.14
N ILE A 46 6.61 -6.26 9.27
CA ILE A 46 6.36 -4.95 8.65
C ILE A 46 7.36 -3.91 9.19
N LYS A 47 7.66 -3.90 10.50
CA LYS A 47 8.70 -3.03 11.09
C LYS A 47 10.08 -3.23 10.45
N LYS A 48 10.44 -4.48 10.12
CA LYS A 48 11.71 -4.76 9.40
C LYS A 48 11.71 -4.17 8.00
N LEU A 49 10.59 -4.27 7.27
CA LEU A 49 10.45 -3.67 5.94
C LEU A 49 10.50 -2.14 6.00
N ARG A 50 9.84 -1.55 7.01
CA ARG A 50 9.94 -0.10 7.30
C ARG A 50 11.38 0.32 7.55
N ALA A 51 12.16 -0.46 8.31
CA ALA A 51 13.57 -0.17 8.53
C ALA A 51 14.39 -0.15 7.22
N VAL A 52 14.10 -1.07 6.29
CA VAL A 52 14.73 -1.10 4.96
C VAL A 52 14.36 0.15 4.15
N GLN A 53 13.07 0.52 4.11
CA GLN A 53 12.63 1.74 3.41
C GLN A 53 13.25 3.00 4.03
N ASN A 54 13.26 3.10 5.36
CA ASN A 54 13.83 4.23 6.07
C ASN A 54 15.31 4.37 5.77
N PHE A 55 16.07 3.27 5.77
CA PHE A 55 17.48 3.30 5.41
C PHE A 55 17.69 3.75 3.96
N ALA A 56 16.87 3.26 3.03
CA ALA A 56 16.90 3.71 1.64
C ALA A 56 16.59 5.20 1.49
N CYS A 57 15.60 5.71 2.24
CA CYS A 57 15.26 7.13 2.29
C CYS A 57 16.46 7.95 2.80
N ARG A 58 17.09 7.51 3.89
CA ARG A 58 18.26 8.19 4.47
C ARG A 58 19.41 8.31 3.48
N ILE A 59 19.70 7.26 2.72
CA ILE A 59 20.74 7.29 1.68
C ILE A 59 20.41 8.36 0.63
N LEU A 60 19.15 8.43 0.19
CA LEU A 60 18.72 9.35 -0.86
C LEU A 60 18.65 10.82 -0.40
N THR A 61 18.27 11.07 0.86
CA THR A 61 18.11 12.43 1.41
C THR A 61 19.31 12.89 2.24
N ASN A 62 20.33 12.05 2.38
CA ASN A 62 21.48 12.26 3.27
C ASN A 62 21.09 12.63 4.71
N THR A 63 20.00 12.06 5.22
CA THR A 63 19.51 12.40 6.56
C THR A 63 20.26 11.65 7.64
N GLY A 64 20.58 12.35 8.74
CA GLY A 64 21.39 11.85 9.83
C GLY A 64 20.77 10.65 10.51
N ARG A 65 21.59 9.80 11.15
CA ARG A 65 21.16 8.53 11.74
C ARG A 65 20.00 8.68 12.74
N TYR A 66 20.01 9.76 13.52
CA TYR A 66 19.04 10.03 14.59
C TYR A 66 17.89 10.94 14.16
N ASP A 67 17.96 11.52 12.95
CA ASP A 67 16.93 12.41 12.45
C ASP A 67 15.63 11.66 12.20
N HIS A 68 14.50 12.32 12.43
CA HIS A 68 13.20 11.75 12.15
C HIS A 68 13.01 11.55 10.64
N VAL A 69 12.65 10.33 10.21
CA VAL A 69 12.63 9.95 8.77
C VAL A 69 11.36 10.42 8.05
N THR A 70 10.25 10.60 8.78
CA THR A 70 8.94 10.92 8.16
C THR A 70 8.95 12.21 7.32
N PRO A 71 9.57 13.33 7.76
CA PRO A 71 9.73 14.52 6.92
C PRO A 71 10.50 14.23 5.63
N SER A 72 11.53 13.40 5.70
CA SER A 72 12.35 13.02 4.54
C SER A 72 11.55 12.19 3.54
N LEU A 73 10.74 11.24 4.00
CA LEU A 73 9.83 10.46 3.16
C LEU A 73 8.81 11.35 2.44
N ARG A 74 8.22 12.31 3.15
CA ARG A 74 7.28 13.28 2.55
C ARG A 74 7.97 14.16 1.51
N ALA A 75 9.18 14.64 1.79
CA ALA A 75 9.96 15.46 0.86
C ALA A 75 10.25 14.75 -0.47
N ILE A 76 10.47 13.43 -0.45
CA ILE A 76 10.65 12.61 -1.67
C ILE A 76 9.36 11.96 -2.19
N ARG A 77 8.21 12.28 -1.58
CA ARG A 77 6.87 11.74 -1.92
C ARG A 77 6.79 10.21 -1.89
N TRP A 78 7.53 9.59 -0.98
CA TRP A 78 7.45 8.14 -0.73
C TRP A 78 6.41 7.85 0.35
N LEU A 79 5.46 6.98 0.03
CA LEU A 79 4.52 6.46 1.02
C LEU A 79 5.26 5.57 2.02
N PRO A 80 4.98 5.68 3.34
CA PRO A 80 5.40 4.68 4.31
C PRO A 80 4.97 3.28 3.89
N VAL A 81 5.72 2.24 4.25
CA VAL A 81 5.43 0.84 3.87
C VAL A 81 3.98 0.47 4.13
N GLU A 82 3.44 0.80 5.29
CA GLU A 82 2.06 0.47 5.66
C GLU A 82 1.02 1.12 4.73
N GLU A 83 1.20 2.40 4.43
CA GLU A 83 0.32 3.12 3.52
C GLU A 83 0.48 2.63 2.08
N HIS A 84 1.70 2.24 1.68
CA HIS A 84 1.93 1.64 0.37
C HIS A 84 1.26 0.26 0.24
N LEU A 85 1.20 -0.53 1.32
CA LEU A 85 0.46 -1.81 1.31
C LEU A 85 -1.04 -1.58 1.14
N LYS A 86 -1.61 -0.66 1.93
CA LYS A 86 -3.03 -0.25 1.78
C LYS A 86 -3.30 0.25 0.37
N PHE A 87 -2.42 1.10 -0.17
CA PHE A 87 -2.51 1.60 -1.55
C PHE A 87 -2.63 0.45 -2.56
N ARG A 88 -1.70 -0.52 -2.51
CA ARG A 88 -1.70 -1.66 -3.45
C ARG A 88 -2.94 -2.54 -3.31
N GLU A 89 -3.38 -2.81 -2.09
CA GLU A 89 -4.59 -3.59 -1.84
C GLU A 89 -5.82 -2.91 -2.40
N THR A 90 -5.95 -1.61 -2.14
CA THR A 90 -7.09 -0.80 -2.59
C THR A 90 -7.15 -0.68 -4.10
N LEU A 91 -5.99 -0.54 -4.75
CA LEU A 91 -5.91 -0.57 -6.21
C LEU A 91 -6.45 -1.88 -6.79
N ILE A 92 -6.13 -3.03 -6.17
CA ILE A 92 -6.70 -4.31 -6.60
C ILE A 92 -8.21 -4.33 -6.38
N THR A 93 -8.69 -3.86 -5.22
CA THR A 93 -10.13 -3.76 -4.94
C THR A 93 -10.84 -2.92 -5.99
N HIS A 94 -10.30 -1.74 -6.35
CA HIS A 94 -10.87 -0.88 -7.39
C HIS A 94 -11.01 -1.62 -8.73
N LYS A 95 -9.97 -2.35 -9.15
CA LYS A 95 -10.04 -3.17 -10.37
C LYS A 95 -11.11 -4.24 -10.29
N CYS A 96 -11.22 -4.94 -9.16
CA CYS A 96 -12.26 -5.95 -8.96
C CYS A 96 -13.67 -5.33 -9.02
N MET A 97 -13.87 -4.19 -8.37
CA MET A 97 -15.16 -3.49 -8.35
C MET A 97 -15.57 -2.92 -9.71
N LYS A 98 -14.59 -2.56 -10.55
CA LYS A 98 -14.83 -2.06 -11.92
C LYS A 98 -14.81 -3.18 -12.98
N GLY A 99 -14.67 -4.45 -12.59
CA GLY A 99 -14.62 -5.58 -13.52
C GLY A 99 -13.34 -5.63 -14.38
N LEU A 100 -12.28 -4.90 -14.00
CA LEU A 100 -10.99 -4.87 -14.70
C LEU A 100 -10.03 -5.97 -14.22
N ALA A 101 -10.41 -6.71 -13.17
CA ALA A 101 -9.66 -7.85 -12.64
C ALA A 101 -10.22 -9.18 -13.17
N PRO A 102 -9.42 -10.26 -13.13
CA PRO A 102 -9.89 -11.60 -13.48
C PRO A 102 -11.19 -11.97 -12.74
N PRO A 103 -12.16 -12.65 -13.41
CA PRO A 103 -13.47 -12.95 -12.84
C PRO A 103 -13.41 -13.67 -11.49
N TYR A 104 -12.43 -14.56 -11.30
CA TYR A 104 -12.27 -15.29 -10.05
C TYR A 104 -11.94 -14.38 -8.85
N LEU A 105 -11.19 -13.29 -9.06
CA LEU A 105 -10.91 -12.30 -8.01
C LEU A 105 -12.12 -11.41 -7.77
N SER A 106 -12.77 -10.94 -8.84
CA SER A 106 -13.92 -10.05 -8.73
C SER A 106 -15.08 -10.70 -7.97
N LYS A 107 -15.29 -12.01 -8.17
CA LYS A 107 -16.31 -12.81 -7.46
C LYS A 107 -16.10 -12.89 -5.93
N LEU A 108 -14.89 -12.62 -5.43
CA LEU A 108 -14.64 -12.56 -3.99
C LEU A 108 -15.31 -11.33 -3.35
N PHE A 109 -15.49 -10.25 -4.11
CA PHE A 109 -16.01 -8.98 -3.62
C PHE A 109 -17.53 -8.90 -3.73
N ILE A 110 -18.19 -9.45 -2.72
CA ILE A 110 -19.65 -9.51 -2.61
C ILE A 110 -20.20 -8.24 -1.96
N LYS A 111 -21.22 -7.64 -2.57
CA LYS A 111 -21.95 -6.49 -1.97
C LYS A 111 -22.95 -7.00 -0.95
N ARG A 112 -23.27 -6.18 0.06
CA ARG A 112 -24.23 -6.59 1.11
C ARG A 112 -25.62 -6.92 0.56
N ILE A 113 -26.07 -6.21 -0.48
CA ILE A 113 -27.34 -6.49 -1.16
C ILE A 113 -27.41 -7.87 -1.81
N GLU A 114 -26.27 -8.48 -2.16
CA GLU A 114 -26.24 -9.83 -2.75
C GLU A 114 -26.37 -10.94 -1.69
N ILE A 115 -26.30 -10.58 -0.40
CA ILE A 115 -26.38 -11.52 0.72
C ILE A 115 -27.77 -11.50 1.37
N HIS A 116 -28.45 -10.35 1.35
CA HIS A 116 -29.78 -10.19 1.92
C HIS A 116 -30.58 -9.13 1.18
N ASP A 117 -31.90 -9.35 1.12
CA ASP A 117 -32.85 -8.47 0.43
C ASP A 117 -33.28 -7.23 1.24
N LEU A 118 -32.67 -7.01 2.42
CA LEU A 118 -32.98 -5.85 3.26
C LEU A 118 -32.32 -4.58 2.72
N ASN A 119 -33.14 -3.55 2.46
CA ASN A 119 -32.67 -2.24 2.01
C ASN A 119 -32.07 -1.42 3.17
N THR A 120 -30.85 -1.79 3.58
CA THR A 120 -30.11 -1.05 4.62
C THR A 120 -29.34 0.13 4.02
N ARG A 121 -29.08 1.18 4.81
CA ARG A 121 -28.31 2.38 4.40
C ARG A 121 -26.94 2.05 3.78
N ASN A 122 -26.37 0.89 4.14
CA ASN A 122 -25.06 0.42 3.66
C ASN A 122 -25.15 -0.75 2.66
N ASN A 123 -26.29 -0.95 1.98
CA ASN A 123 -26.50 -2.05 1.03
C ASN A 123 -25.45 -2.10 -0.11
N LYS A 124 -24.93 -0.94 -0.54
CA LYS A 124 -23.89 -0.79 -1.57
C LYS A 124 -22.48 -1.08 -1.08
N ALA A 125 -22.27 -1.13 0.24
CA ALA A 125 -20.98 -1.44 0.81
C ALA A 125 -20.63 -2.92 0.60
N LEU A 126 -19.34 -3.23 0.58
CA LEU A 126 -18.86 -4.59 0.51
C LEU A 126 -19.10 -5.31 1.84
N HIS A 127 -19.40 -6.60 1.76
CA HIS A 127 -19.63 -7.41 2.94
C HIS A 127 -18.32 -7.70 3.68
N ILE A 128 -18.29 -7.41 4.98
CA ILE A 128 -17.15 -7.73 5.85
C ILE A 128 -17.50 -9.00 6.62
N PRO A 129 -16.80 -10.13 6.39
CA PRO A 129 -17.04 -11.35 7.14
C PRO A 129 -16.61 -11.16 8.60
N GLN A 130 -17.35 -11.77 9.51
CA GLN A 130 -16.99 -11.77 10.93
C GLN A 130 -15.85 -12.75 11.17
N HIS A 131 -14.68 -12.23 11.56
CA HIS A 131 -13.54 -13.05 11.97
C HIS A 131 -13.35 -12.95 13.49
N LYS A 132 -13.37 -14.12 14.16
CA LYS A 132 -13.11 -14.24 15.60
C LYS A 132 -11.62 -14.06 15.97
N THR A 133 -10.71 -14.20 15.00
CA THR A 133 -9.26 -14.15 15.23
C THR A 133 -8.61 -12.96 14.52
N VAL A 134 -7.55 -12.41 15.14
CA VAL A 134 -6.73 -11.33 14.56
C VAL A 134 -6.05 -11.80 13.26
N SER A 135 -5.71 -13.08 13.16
CA SER A 135 -5.15 -13.66 11.93
C SER A 135 -6.14 -13.59 10.76
N GLY A 136 -7.41 -13.90 11.00
CA GLY A 136 -8.48 -13.76 9.99
C GLY A 136 -8.66 -12.31 9.53
N GLN A 137 -8.55 -11.35 10.45
CA GLN A 137 -8.63 -9.92 10.14
C GLN A 137 -7.42 -9.38 9.35
N ARG A 138 -6.34 -10.15 9.21
CA ARG A 138 -5.17 -9.77 8.41
C ARG A 138 -5.22 -10.30 6.98
N THR A 139 -6.22 -11.11 6.64
CA THR A 139 -6.44 -11.58 5.26
C THR A 139 -6.55 -10.42 4.27
N PHE A 140 -6.17 -10.65 3.01
CA PHE A 140 -6.32 -9.68 1.94
C PHE A 140 -7.75 -9.15 1.87
N TYR A 141 -8.73 -10.07 1.83
CA TYR A 141 -10.14 -9.72 1.68
C TYR A 141 -10.63 -8.81 2.80
N TYR A 142 -10.43 -9.18 4.08
CA TYR A 142 -10.90 -8.37 5.19
C TYR A 142 -10.31 -6.95 5.17
N ARG A 143 -8.99 -6.82 4.99
CA ARG A 143 -8.31 -5.52 5.00
C ARG A 143 -8.72 -4.65 3.81
N ALA A 144 -8.77 -5.26 2.63
CA ALA A 144 -9.17 -4.61 1.39
C ALA A 144 -10.61 -4.09 1.46
N VAL A 145 -11.55 -4.91 1.93
CA VAL A 145 -12.96 -4.54 2.07
C VAL A 145 -13.14 -3.47 3.14
N LYS A 146 -12.50 -3.64 4.31
CA LYS A 146 -12.59 -2.68 5.42
C LYS A 146 -12.16 -1.30 4.94
N PHE A 147 -10.96 -1.21 4.37
CA PHE A 147 -10.43 0.06 3.88
C PHE A 147 -11.27 0.61 2.72
N TRP A 148 -11.72 -0.22 1.79
CA TRP A 148 -12.59 0.22 0.69
C TRP A 148 -13.92 0.80 1.19
N ASN A 149 -14.53 0.21 2.21
CA ASN A 149 -15.78 0.73 2.77
C ASN A 149 -15.56 2.08 3.48
N ASP A 150 -14.40 2.29 4.09
CA ASP A 150 -14.02 3.54 4.76
C ASP A 150 -13.67 4.68 3.77
N LEU A 151 -13.47 4.38 2.48
CA LEU A 151 -13.21 5.40 1.45
C LEU A 151 -14.48 6.19 1.11
N ASP A 152 -14.26 7.43 0.69
CA ASP A 152 -15.31 8.28 0.16
C ASP A 152 -15.90 7.74 -1.16
N GLU A 153 -17.21 7.89 -1.33
CA GLU A 153 -17.94 7.39 -2.49
C GLU A 153 -17.53 8.11 -3.78
N ASP A 154 -17.17 9.39 -3.70
CA ASP A 154 -16.73 10.15 -4.86
C ASP A 154 -15.36 9.68 -5.35
N LEU A 155 -14.48 9.30 -4.43
CA LEU A 155 -13.20 8.68 -4.77
C LEU A 155 -13.41 7.32 -5.45
N LYS A 156 -14.35 6.48 -4.99
CA LYS A 156 -14.66 5.16 -5.60
C LYS A 156 -15.19 5.25 -7.04
N LYS A 157 -15.88 6.33 -7.39
CA LYS A 157 -16.46 6.52 -8.74
C LYS A 157 -15.40 6.81 -9.79
N LEU A 158 -14.25 7.39 -9.40
CA LEU A 158 -13.20 7.83 -10.29
C LEU A 158 -12.69 6.72 -11.23
N PRO A 159 -12.25 7.09 -12.46
CA PRO A 159 -11.57 6.18 -13.36
C PRO A 159 -10.20 5.78 -12.79
N TRP A 160 -9.66 4.64 -13.24
CA TRP A 160 -8.44 4.02 -12.69
C TRP A 160 -7.27 5.00 -12.45
N LYS A 161 -6.87 5.80 -13.45
CA LYS A 161 -5.71 6.69 -13.34
C LYS A 161 -5.92 7.83 -12.34
N SER A 162 -7.11 8.43 -12.36
CA SER A 162 -7.48 9.50 -11.41
C SER A 162 -7.58 8.95 -10.00
N PHE A 163 -8.17 7.76 -9.84
CA PHE A 163 -8.24 7.04 -8.57
C PHE A 163 -6.85 6.79 -7.98
N GLU A 164 -5.92 6.26 -8.78
CA GLU A 164 -4.56 5.97 -8.34
C GLU A 164 -3.84 7.23 -7.83
N THR A 165 -4.00 8.34 -8.56
CA THR A 165 -3.36 9.61 -8.21
C THR A 165 -3.94 10.20 -6.94
N GLU A 166 -5.27 10.22 -6.82
CA GLU A 166 -5.95 10.83 -5.68
C GLU A 166 -5.80 10.01 -4.39
N LEU A 167 -5.88 8.68 -4.51
CA LEU A 167 -5.63 7.77 -3.40
C LEU A 167 -4.20 7.95 -2.87
N LYS A 168 -3.21 8.09 -3.76
CA LYS A 168 -1.82 8.31 -3.36
C LYS A 168 -1.63 9.64 -2.62
N LYS A 169 -2.34 10.71 -3.02
CA LYS A 169 -2.31 12.00 -2.31
C LYS A 169 -2.92 11.87 -0.92
N MET A 170 -4.10 11.27 -0.81
CA MET A 170 -4.80 11.05 0.46
C MET A 170 -3.91 10.29 1.46
N LEU A 171 -3.25 9.22 1.00
CA LEU A 171 -2.37 8.40 1.85
C LEU A 171 -1.05 9.08 2.23
N ASN A 172 -0.62 10.10 1.48
CA ASN A 172 0.62 10.82 1.75
C ASN A 172 0.42 12.04 2.67
N ASN A 173 -0.83 12.51 2.80
CA ASN A 173 -1.21 13.66 3.62
C ASN A 173 -1.62 13.25 5.06
N ASN A 174 -1.97 11.99 5.28
CA ASN A 174 -2.16 11.39 6.60
C ASN A 174 -0.81 11.12 7.30
#